data_AF-A0A9D6DTT5-F1
#
_entry.id   AF-A0A9D6DTT5-F1
#
_cell.length_a   1.000
_cell.length_b   1.000
_cell.length_c   1.000
_cell.angle_alpha   90.00
_cell.angle_beta   90.00
_cell.angle_gamma   90.00
#
_symmetry.space_group_name_H-M   'P 1'
#
loop_
_entity.id
_entity.type
_entity.pdbx_description
1 polymer ?
#
loop_
_entity_poly.entity_id
_entity_poly.type
_entity_poly.pdbx_seq_one_letter_code
_entity_poly.pdbx_strand_id
1 'polypeptide(L)'
;MGNTQFRTQIYLPLEVHQKLERLARRTKHSKASIIREALEYYFASHEAASWEGDPLASLGEIPWKSGISDGSVRHDHYLYGDS
;
A
#
# COMPACT_ATOMS: atom_id res chain seq x y z
N MET A 1 21.50 -22.76 12.83
CA MET A 1 20.23 -22.07 12.46
C MET A 1 20.44 -20.60 12.74
N GLY A 2 20.40 -19.74 11.72
CA GLY A 2 20.67 -18.31 11.87
C GLY A 2 19.53 -17.61 12.62
N ASN A 3 19.86 -16.62 13.46
CA ASN A 3 18.85 -15.83 14.16
C ASN A 3 17.97 -15.09 13.14
N THR A 4 16.66 -15.31 13.17
CA THR A 4 15.68 -14.72 12.23
C THR A 4 15.29 -13.28 12.61
N GLN A 5 15.88 -12.72 13.67
CA GLN A 5 15.58 -11.37 14.16
C GLN A 5 16.86 -10.62 14.54
N PHE A 6 16.87 -9.33 14.21
CA PHE A 6 17.95 -8.40 14.59
C PHE A 6 17.45 -7.40 15.64
N ARG A 7 18.31 -7.06 16.60
CA ARG A 7 18.02 -6.04 17.60
C ARG A 7 18.35 -4.67 17.03
N THR A 8 17.32 -3.85 16.86
CA THR A 8 17.46 -2.45 16.42
C THR A 8 17.17 -1.51 17.59
N GLN A 9 18.08 -0.57 17.86
CA GLN A 9 17.89 0.49 18.86
C GLN A 9 17.61 1.81 18.13
N ILE A 10 16.50 2.46 18.49
CA ILE A 10 16.07 3.72 17.88
C ILE A 10 15.71 4.71 18.97
N TYR A 11 15.93 6.00 18.69
CA TYR A 11 15.43 7.09 19.53
C TYR A 11 14.03 7.49 19.07
N LEU A 12 13.10 7.57 20.01
CA LEU A 12 11.74 8.05 19.78
C LEU A 12 11.55 9.39 20.52
N PRO A 13 10.89 10.38 19.90
CA PRO A 13 10.44 11.56 20.64
C PRO A 13 9.61 11.16 21.86
N LEU A 14 9.73 11.91 22.95
CA LEU A 14 9.07 11.60 24.22
C LEU A 14 7.55 11.39 24.05
N GLU A 15 6.91 12.25 23.27
CA GLU A 15 5.47 12.17 23.01
C GLU A 15 5.07 10.87 22.30
N VAL A 16 5.88 10.42 21.33
CA VAL A 16 5.65 9.18 20.59
C VAL A 16 5.85 7.98 21.53
N HIS A 17 6.88 8.02 22.38
CA HIS A 17 7.10 6.98 23.38
C HIS A 17 5.91 6.83 24.34
N GLN A 18 5.40 7.95 24.86
CA GLN A 18 4.24 7.96 25.76
C GLN A 18 2.96 7.46 25.07
N LYS A 19 2.74 7.80 23.80
CA LYS A 19 1.61 7.27 23.00
C LYS A 19 1.74 5.75 22.83
N LEU A 20 2.92 5.27 22.46
CA LEU A 20 3.21 3.85 22.31
C LEU A 20 3.01 3.07 23.63
N GLU A 21 3.45 3.64 24.75
CA GLU A 21 3.29 3.03 26.06
C GLU A 21 1.82 2.92 26.48
N ARG A 22 1.03 3.98 26.28
CA ARG A 22 -0.43 3.94 26.52
C ARG A 22 -1.11 2.90 25.64
N LEU A 23 -0.74 2.82 24.37
CA LEU A 23 -1.31 1.84 23.45
C LEU A 23 -0.99 0.41 23.88
N ALA A 24 0.28 0.12 24.21
CA ALA A 24 0.71 -1.18 24.72
C ALA A 24 -0.07 -1.61 25.97
N ARG A 25 -0.26 -0.70 26.93
CA ARG A 25 -1.06 -0.97 28.14
C ARG A 25 -2.52 -1.27 27.80
N ARG A 26 -3.13 -0.49 26.91
CA ARG A 26 -4.54 -0.64 26.52
C ARG A 26 -4.80 -1.96 25.79
N THR A 27 -3.91 -2.34 24.88
CA THR A 27 -4.09 -3.52 24.02
C THR A 27 -3.50 -4.80 24.62
N LYS A 28 -2.73 -4.70 25.71
CA LYS A 28 -1.98 -5.81 26.33
C LYS A 28 -0.93 -6.45 25.39
N HIS A 29 -0.46 -5.70 24.40
CA HIS A 29 0.64 -6.12 23.52
C HIS A 29 1.97 -5.47 23.93
N SER A 30 3.09 -6.10 23.58
CA SER A 30 4.40 -5.51 23.80
C SER A 30 4.66 -4.34 22.83
N LYS A 31 5.44 -3.35 23.26
CA LYS A 31 5.86 -2.22 22.42
C LYS A 31 6.54 -2.71 21.12
N ALA A 32 7.33 -3.78 21.21
CA ALA A 32 7.99 -4.38 20.05
C ALA A 32 7.00 -5.05 19.07
N SER A 33 5.89 -5.61 19.55
CA SER A 33 4.84 -6.14 18.67
C SER A 33 4.17 -5.02 17.90
N ILE A 34 3.79 -3.95 18.59
CA ILE A 34 3.13 -2.79 17.98
C ILE A 34 4.05 -2.10 16.98
N ILE A 35 5.34 -1.94 17.29
CA ILE A 35 6.31 -1.36 16.36
C ILE A 35 6.44 -2.23 15.10
N ARG A 36 6.51 -3.56 15.23
CA ARG A 36 6.60 -4.46 14.08
C ARG A 36 5.35 -4.37 13.20
N GLU A 37 4.16 -4.43 13.79
CA GLU A 37 2.89 -4.28 13.07
C GLU A 37 2.78 -2.93 12.35
N ALA A 38 3.18 -1.84 13.01
CA ALA A 38 3.18 -0.52 12.39
C ALA A 38 4.17 -0.42 11.22
N LEU A 39 5.35 -1.06 11.32
CA LEU A 39 6.32 -1.12 10.23
C LEU A 39 5.82 -1.99 9.08
N GLU A 40 5.23 -3.15 9.36
CA GLU A 40 4.61 -4.02 8.35
C GLU A 40 3.51 -3.28 7.59
N TYR A 41 2.63 -2.57 8.31
CA TYR A 41 1.60 -1.72 7.70
C TYR A 41 2.21 -0.60 6.85
N TYR A 42 3.24 0.07 7.35
CA TYR A 42 3.93 1.13 6.62
C TYR A 42 4.56 0.61 5.33
N PHE A 43 5.27 -0.52 5.39
CA PHE A 43 5.86 -1.16 4.22
C PHE A 43 4.79 -1.60 3.23
N ALA A 44 3.74 -2.29 3.67
CA ALA A 44 2.64 -2.70 2.80
C ALA A 44 1.98 -1.50 2.09
N SER A 45 1.81 -0.37 2.79
CA SER A 45 1.25 0.85 2.19
C SER A 45 2.17 1.52 1.16
N HIS A 46 3.50 1.33 1.28
CA HIS A 46 4.48 1.87 0.33
C HIS A 46 4.77 0.90 -0.81
N GLU A 47 4.72 -0.41 -0.57
CA GLU A 47 4.83 -1.44 -1.59
C GLU A 47 3.57 -1.49 -2.46
N ALA A 48 2.38 -1.23 -1.92
CA ALA A 48 1.17 -1.07 -2.72
C ALA A 48 1.21 0.18 -3.63
N ALA A 49 2.09 1.16 -3.34
CA ALA A 49 2.34 2.30 -4.20
C ALA A 49 3.42 2.02 -5.27
N SER A 50 4.26 1.01 -5.05
CA SER A 50 5.11 0.46 -6.11
C SER A 50 4.30 -0.56 -6.91
N TRP A 51 3.97 -0.23 -8.15
CA TRP A 51 3.26 -1.10 -9.12
C TRP A 51 4.05 -2.38 -9.49
N GLU A 52 5.09 -2.71 -8.73
CA GLU A 52 6.02 -3.78 -8.98
C GLU A 52 5.44 -5.07 -8.39
N GLY A 53 4.63 -5.76 -9.19
CA GLY A 53 4.00 -7.04 -8.85
C GLY A 53 2.48 -7.11 -9.00
N ASP A 54 1.81 -6.01 -9.37
CA ASP A 54 0.38 -6.04 -9.69
C ASP A 54 0.14 -6.67 -11.09
N PRO A 55 -0.64 -7.75 -11.22
CA PRO A 55 -1.01 -8.33 -12.52
C PRO A 55 -1.63 -7.30 -13.48
N LEU A 56 -2.28 -6.27 -12.94
CA LEU A 56 -2.91 -5.18 -13.68
C LEU A 56 -1.94 -4.05 -14.05
N ALA A 57 -0.74 -3.97 -13.45
CA ALA A 57 0.28 -3.02 -13.87
C ALA A 57 0.69 -3.24 -15.34
N SER A 58 0.70 -4.50 -15.80
CA SER A 58 0.98 -4.86 -17.18
C SER A 58 -0.09 -4.41 -18.19
N LEU A 59 -1.32 -4.10 -17.76
CA LEU A 59 -2.39 -3.62 -18.63
C LEU A 59 -2.15 -2.17 -19.12
N GLY A 60 -1.43 -1.35 -18.34
CA GLY A 60 -1.07 0.01 -18.74
C GLY A 60 -0.02 0.08 -19.85
N GLU A 61 0.74 -1.00 -20.06
CA GLU A 61 1.77 -1.11 -21.09
C GLU A 61 1.21 -1.64 -22.43
N ILE A 62 -0.02 -2.14 -22.44
CA ILE A 62 -0.67 -2.59 -23.68
C ILE A 62 -1.02 -1.33 -24.50
N PRO A 63 -0.47 -1.17 -25.72
CA PRO A 63 -0.83 -0.04 -26.56
C PRO A 63 -2.28 -0.20 -27.02
N TRP A 64 -3.22 0.40 -26.29
CA TRP A 64 -4.62 0.48 -26.69
C TRP A 64 -4.76 1.43 -27.88
N LYS A 65 -4.62 0.87 -29.08
CA LYS A 65 -4.96 1.55 -30.34
C LYS A 65 -6.35 1.12 -30.78
N SER A 66 -7.39 1.69 -30.17
CA SER A 66 -8.74 1.66 -30.73
C SER A 66 -8.90 2.63 -31.90
N GLY A 67 -8.03 3.65 -31.99
CA GLY A 67 -8.16 4.75 -32.96
C GLY A 67 -9.27 5.76 -32.63
N ILE A 68 -9.98 5.55 -31.52
CA ILE A 68 -11.12 6.35 -31.08
C ILE A 68 -10.69 7.12 -29.82
N SER A 69 -10.48 8.42 -29.96
CA SER A 69 -9.96 9.28 -28.88
C SER A 69 -11.00 9.67 -27.83
N ASP A 70 -12.30 9.54 -28.14
CA ASP A 70 -13.42 9.92 -27.28
C ASP A 70 -14.35 8.73 -26.96
N GLY A 71 -13.84 7.50 -27.09
CA GLY A 71 -14.62 6.27 -26.92
C GLY A 71 -15.24 6.14 -25.52
N SER A 72 -14.62 6.75 -24.49
CA SER A 72 -15.18 6.78 -23.13
C SER A 72 -16.36 7.73 -22.97
N VAL A 73 -16.49 8.73 -23.85
CA VAL A 73 -17.52 9.77 -23.80
C VAL A 73 -18.67 9.47 -24.77
N ARG A 74 -18.34 8.93 -25.95
CA ARG A 74 -19.30 8.60 -27.01
C ARG A 74 -19.44 7.10 -27.19
N HIS A 75 -19.27 6.34 -26.12
CA HIS A 75 -19.31 4.88 -26.14
C HIS A 75 -20.58 4.35 -26.82
N ASP A 76 -21.74 4.97 -26.52
CA ASP A 76 -23.04 4.56 -27.07
C ASP A 76 -23.12 4.77 -28.59
N HIS A 77 -22.55 5.87 -29.10
CA HIS A 77 -22.47 6.14 -30.55
C HIS A 77 -21.69 5.05 -31.29
N TYR A 78 -20.58 4.59 -30.70
CA TYR A 78 -19.73 3.57 -31.31
C TYR A 78 -20.27 2.15 -31.14
N LEU A 79 -20.99 1.86 -30.06
CA LEU A 79 -21.57 0.54 -29.83
C LEU A 79 -22.88 0.31 -30.58
N TYR A 80 -23.71 1.34 -30.70
CA TYR A 80 -25.06 1.18 -31.20
C TYR A 80 -25.30 1.88 -32.54
N GLY A 81 -24.41 2.80 -32.94
CA GLY A 81 -24.70 3.76 -34.03
C GLY A 81 -25.82 4.71 -33.58
N ASP A 82 -25.69 6.01 -33.85
CA ASP A 82 -26.75 6.97 -33.47
C ASP A 82 -28.14 6.49 -33.93
N SER A 83 -29.11 6.66 -33.03
CA SER A 83 -30.54 6.63 -33.38
C SER A 83 -30.93 7.85 -34.21
#